data_AF-A0A8H5MJC2-F1
#
_entry.id   AF-A0A8H5MJC2-F1
#
_cell.length_a   1.000
_cell.length_b   1.000
_cell.length_c   1.000
_cell.angle_alpha   90.00
_cell.angle_beta   90.00
_cell.angle_gamma   90.00
#
_symmetry.space_group_name_H-M   'P 1'
#
loop_
_entity.id
_entity.type
_entity.pdbx_description
1 polymer ?
#
loop_
_entity_poly.entity_id
_entity_poly.type
_entity_poly.pdbx_seq_one_letter_code
_entity_poly.pdbx_strand_id
1 'polypeptide(L)'
;MDSKEKKDKTNQRDGVFEHSMQAVAIFATICSGAGIALQNLIFAKLITLITDFTSAEISPAYLLDNAATLALCFAYLVAFFDFGTGGSIAAQASSNGRLIQGNISKRLGLLFQGTSIFITAFTITFIFQWKLTLIYLCIAPAPLNGAAAGIMAGHETDILEIHSRDNSFTESILSSARIIHAFEMRDRLSRKYDIYLTNAHHVGNKISSHFGTLLLGEYCIVYLGYGLAFWQGI
;
A
#
# COMPACT_ATOMS: atom_id res chain seq x y z
N MET A 1 24.37 12.17 55.38
CA MET A 1 24.81 11.03 54.54
C MET A 1 23.76 10.61 53.53
N ASP A 2 22.47 10.72 53.86
CA ASP A 2 21.34 10.27 53.03
C ASP A 2 21.19 10.98 51.65
N SER A 3 21.51 12.29 51.57
CA SER A 3 21.37 13.05 50.31
C SER A 3 22.39 12.71 49.21
N LYS A 4 23.55 12.15 49.55
CA LYS A 4 24.56 11.72 48.54
C LYS A 4 24.21 10.35 47.96
N GLU A 5 23.74 9.43 48.80
CA GLU A 5 23.34 8.09 48.38
C GLU A 5 22.09 8.11 47.49
N LYS A 6 21.13 9.01 47.77
CA LYS A 6 19.93 9.19 46.95
C LYS A 6 20.26 9.76 45.56
N LYS A 7 21.25 10.66 45.47
CA LYS A 7 21.71 11.30 44.23
C LYS A 7 22.47 10.32 43.33
N ASP A 8 23.24 9.42 43.94
CA ASP A 8 23.98 8.36 43.25
C ASP A 8 23.04 7.28 42.68
N LYS A 9 21.99 6.92 43.44
CA LYS A 9 20.93 5.98 42.99
C LYS A 9 20.01 6.55 41.89
N THR A 10 19.89 7.87 41.75
CA THR A 10 19.24 8.50 40.60
C THR A 10 20.16 8.52 39.38
N ASN A 11 21.42 8.96 39.54
CA ASN A 11 22.40 9.01 38.45
C ASN A 11 22.67 7.61 37.83
N GLN A 12 22.68 6.56 38.66
CA GLN A 12 22.84 5.19 38.19
C GLN A 12 21.59 4.60 37.53
N ARG A 13 20.38 5.08 37.85
CA ARG A 13 19.16 4.72 37.13
C ARG A 13 19.06 5.43 35.79
N ASP A 14 19.47 6.69 35.74
CA ASP A 14 19.44 7.52 34.53
C ASP A 14 20.44 6.97 33.48
N GLY A 15 21.62 6.53 33.90
CA GLY A 15 22.60 5.89 32.99
C GLY A 15 22.15 4.52 32.45
N VAL A 16 21.45 3.71 33.26
CA VAL A 16 20.88 2.44 32.78
C VAL A 16 19.71 2.69 31.82
N PHE A 17 18.93 3.74 32.05
CA PHE A 17 17.84 4.18 31.17
C PHE A 17 18.38 4.69 29.82
N GLU A 18 19.43 5.51 29.80
CA GLU A 18 20.07 5.94 28.56
C GLU A 18 20.66 4.77 27.77
N HIS A 19 21.35 3.84 28.44
CA HIS A 19 21.90 2.66 27.76
C HIS A 19 20.81 1.75 27.21
N SER A 20 19.68 1.61 27.90
CA SER A 20 18.53 0.84 27.36
C SER A 20 17.84 1.58 26.22
N MET A 21 17.71 2.91 26.27
CA MET A 21 17.17 3.72 25.17
C MET A 21 18.07 3.69 23.93
N GLN A 22 19.39 3.75 24.11
CA GLN A 22 20.37 3.60 23.03
C GLN A 22 20.36 2.18 22.45
N ALA A 23 20.27 1.15 23.29
CA ALA A 23 20.13 -0.24 22.82
C ALA A 23 18.84 -0.43 21.99
N VAL A 24 17.73 0.20 22.40
CA VAL A 24 16.47 0.19 21.65
C VAL A 24 16.61 0.95 20.33
N ALA A 25 17.26 2.12 20.31
CA ALA A 25 17.49 2.87 19.09
C ALA A 25 18.38 2.09 18.09
N ILE A 26 19.42 1.42 18.58
CA ILE A 26 20.30 0.57 17.75
C ILE A 26 19.51 -0.63 17.23
N PHE A 27 18.72 -1.29 18.07
CA PHE A 27 17.89 -2.42 17.65
C PHE A 27 16.82 -2.02 16.62
N ALA A 28 16.17 -0.86 16.81
CA ALA A 28 15.21 -0.31 15.86
C ALA A 28 15.86 0.07 14.52
N THR A 29 17.07 0.63 14.55
CA THR A 29 17.83 0.98 13.34
C THR A 29 18.27 -0.28 12.59
N ILE A 30 18.67 -1.33 13.31
CA ILE A 30 19.03 -2.63 12.73
C ILE A 30 17.78 -3.32 12.15
N CYS A 31 16.64 -3.31 12.85
CA CYS A 31 15.39 -3.87 12.33
C CYS A 31 14.87 -3.10 11.11
N SER A 32 14.99 -1.77 11.08
CA SER A 32 14.61 -0.96 9.91
C SER A 32 15.57 -1.19 8.74
N GLY A 33 16.87 -1.26 8.99
CA GLY A 33 17.89 -1.54 7.97
C GLY A 33 17.80 -2.96 7.41
N ALA A 34 17.63 -3.97 8.28
CA ALA A 34 17.40 -5.35 7.89
C ALA A 34 16.04 -5.52 7.19
N GLY A 35 15.01 -4.78 7.60
CA GLY A 35 13.71 -4.76 6.93
C GLY A 35 13.79 -4.25 5.50
N ILE A 36 14.48 -3.12 5.28
CA ILE A 36 14.70 -2.56 3.94
C ILE A 36 15.56 -3.50 3.08
N ALA A 37 16.62 -4.10 3.65
CA ALA A 37 17.47 -5.05 2.94
C ALA A 37 16.74 -6.36 2.60
N LEU A 38 15.93 -6.90 3.52
CA LEU A 38 15.13 -8.10 3.32
C LEU A 38 14.02 -7.85 2.30
N GLN A 39 13.38 -6.67 2.35
CA GLN A 39 12.44 -6.22 1.35
C GLN A 39 13.10 -6.28 -0.04
N ASN A 40 14.26 -5.64 -0.21
CA ASN A 40 15.03 -5.65 -1.46
C ASN A 40 15.43 -7.07 -1.90
N LEU A 41 15.82 -7.94 -0.98
CA LEU A 41 16.22 -9.33 -1.27
C LEU A 41 15.03 -10.19 -1.71
N ILE A 42 13.86 -10.02 -1.08
CA ILE A 42 12.62 -10.73 -1.46
C ILE A 42 12.16 -10.27 -2.84
N PHE A 43 12.23 -8.95 -3.14
CA PHE A 43 11.96 -8.43 -4.48
C PHE A 43 12.91 -9.02 -5.52
N ALA A 44 14.20 -9.00 -5.25
CA ALA A 44 15.20 -9.56 -6.13
C ALA A 44 14.95 -11.06 -6.38
N LYS A 45 14.73 -11.84 -5.32
CA LYS A 45 14.52 -13.29 -5.41
C LYS A 45 13.23 -13.66 -6.13
N LEU A 46 12.16 -12.88 -5.97
CA LEU A 46 10.90 -13.10 -6.68
C LEU A 46 10.98 -12.68 -8.15
N ILE A 47 11.69 -11.58 -8.45
CA ILE A 47 11.97 -11.17 -9.84
C ILE A 47 12.80 -12.25 -10.53
N THR A 48 13.90 -12.69 -9.90
CA THR A 48 14.75 -13.76 -10.45
C THR A 48 13.96 -15.04 -10.65
N LEU A 49 13.15 -15.46 -9.67
CA LEU A 49 12.31 -16.65 -9.80
C LEU A 49 11.36 -16.49 -10.98
N ILE A 50 10.63 -15.39 -11.13
CA ILE A 50 9.71 -15.22 -12.26
C ILE A 50 10.44 -15.07 -13.60
N THR A 51 11.59 -14.40 -13.64
CA THR A 51 12.46 -14.35 -14.82
C THR A 51 12.94 -15.75 -15.19
N ASP A 52 13.27 -16.60 -14.23
CA ASP A 52 13.68 -17.99 -14.43
C ASP A 52 12.51 -18.87 -14.90
N PHE A 53 11.32 -18.70 -14.31
CA PHE A 53 10.08 -19.32 -14.78
C PHE A 53 9.68 -18.86 -16.20
N THR A 54 10.00 -17.62 -16.57
CA THR A 54 9.74 -17.07 -17.92
C THR A 54 10.84 -17.45 -18.91
N SER A 55 12.06 -17.70 -18.43
CA SER A 55 13.24 -18.02 -19.24
C SER A 55 13.55 -19.51 -19.30
N ALA A 56 12.66 -20.38 -18.79
CA ALA A 56 12.79 -21.84 -18.76
C ALA A 56 13.63 -22.31 -19.96
N GLU A 57 14.85 -22.74 -19.67
CA GLU A 57 15.97 -22.80 -20.62
C GLU A 57 15.57 -23.30 -22.01
N ILE A 58 15.52 -22.39 -22.99
CA ILE A 58 15.42 -22.79 -24.40
C ILE A 58 16.83 -23.08 -24.88
N SER A 59 17.21 -24.36 -24.81
CA SER A 59 18.42 -24.88 -25.47
C SER A 59 18.42 -24.48 -26.96
N PRO A 60 19.48 -23.86 -27.50
CA PRO A 60 19.51 -23.29 -28.86
C PRO A 60 19.21 -24.28 -30.00
N ALA A 61 19.29 -25.59 -29.75
CA ALA A 61 19.12 -26.63 -30.76
C ALA A 61 17.65 -26.89 -31.17
N TYR A 62 16.67 -26.52 -30.33
CA TYR A 62 15.23 -26.72 -30.60
C TYR A 62 14.57 -25.59 -31.40
N LEU A 63 15.29 -24.46 -31.57
CA LEU A 63 14.77 -23.26 -32.23
C LEU A 63 14.80 -23.34 -33.76
N LEU A 64 15.75 -24.07 -34.35
CA LEU A 64 15.92 -24.12 -35.81
C LEU A 64 14.86 -24.99 -36.52
N ASP A 65 14.40 -26.07 -35.90
CA ASP A 65 13.41 -26.99 -36.48
C ASP A 65 11.99 -26.41 -36.42
N ASN A 66 11.68 -25.68 -35.35
CA ASN A 66 10.36 -25.07 -35.16
C ASN A 66 10.27 -23.62 -35.66
N ALA A 67 11.38 -22.99 -36.11
CA ALA A 67 11.42 -21.59 -36.52
C ALA A 67 10.40 -21.25 -37.62
N ALA A 68 10.15 -22.14 -38.58
CA ALA A 68 9.18 -21.89 -39.65
C ALA A 68 7.73 -21.93 -39.15
N THR A 69 7.40 -22.92 -38.31
CA THR A 69 6.08 -23.05 -37.68
C THR A 69 5.85 -21.92 -36.67
N LEU A 70 6.88 -21.53 -35.93
CA LEU A 70 6.86 -20.43 -34.99
C LEU A 70 6.74 -19.09 -35.71
N ALA A 71 7.44 -18.88 -36.83
CA ALA A 71 7.31 -17.68 -37.67
C ALA A 71 5.91 -17.57 -38.30
N LEU A 72 5.32 -18.68 -38.76
CA LEU A 72 3.94 -18.71 -39.23
C LEU A 72 2.94 -18.44 -38.10
N CYS A 73 3.18 -18.98 -36.90
CA CYS A 73 2.37 -18.71 -35.72
C CYS A 73 2.48 -17.23 -35.30
N PHE A 74 3.69 -16.64 -35.34
CA PHE A 74 3.92 -15.22 -35.10
C PHE A 74 3.25 -14.35 -36.15
N ALA A 75 3.30 -14.71 -37.44
CA ALA A 75 2.63 -13.99 -38.51
C ALA A 75 1.10 -14.05 -38.38
N TYR A 76 0.56 -15.22 -38.03
CA TYR A 76 -0.87 -15.38 -37.73
C TYR A 76 -1.28 -14.59 -36.49
N LEU A 77 -0.47 -14.59 -35.43
CA LEU A 77 -0.71 -13.86 -34.19
C LEU A 77 -0.66 -12.35 -34.40
N VAL A 78 0.27 -11.86 -35.23
CA VAL A 78 0.33 -10.45 -35.67
C VAL A 78 -0.89 -10.08 -36.49
N ALA A 79 -1.28 -10.90 -37.47
CA ALA A 79 -2.47 -10.65 -38.30
C ALA A 79 -3.78 -10.71 -37.50
N PHE A 80 -3.89 -11.62 -36.53
CA PHE A 80 -5.03 -11.74 -35.63
C PHE A 80 -5.11 -10.55 -34.64
N PHE A 81 -3.97 -10.03 -34.18
CA PHE A 81 -3.92 -8.88 -33.29
C PHE A 81 -4.01 -7.50 -33.96
N ASP A 82 -3.86 -7.42 -35.30
CA ASP A 82 -4.01 -6.17 -36.06
C ASP A 82 -5.48 -5.80 -36.35
N PHE A 83 -6.43 -6.72 -36.11
CA PHE A 83 -7.88 -6.45 -36.24
C PHE A 83 -8.48 -5.67 -35.06
N GLY A 84 -7.70 -5.39 -34.01
CA GLY A 84 -8.10 -4.56 -32.87
C GLY A 84 -7.30 -3.27 -32.82
N THR A 85 -7.98 -2.12 -32.79
CA THR A 85 -7.36 -0.80 -32.69
C THR A 85 -6.37 -0.71 -31.51
N GLY A 86 -5.07 -0.63 -31.81
CA GLY A 86 -4.04 -0.07 -30.92
C GLY A 86 -3.29 -1.05 -30.01
N GLY A 87 -2.08 -1.43 -30.42
CA GLY A 87 -1.05 -2.04 -29.57
C GLY A 87 -1.07 -3.57 -29.55
N SER A 88 0.11 -4.20 -29.62
CA SER A 88 0.24 -5.66 -29.53
C SER A 88 -0.35 -6.14 -28.20
N ILE A 89 -1.45 -6.89 -28.25
CA ILE A 89 -2.12 -7.44 -27.05
C ILE A 89 -1.16 -8.35 -26.26
N ALA A 90 -0.20 -9.00 -26.92
CA ALA A 90 0.89 -9.71 -26.25
C ALA A 90 1.78 -8.76 -25.42
N ALA A 91 2.13 -7.58 -25.96
CA ALA A 91 2.86 -6.55 -25.22
C ALA A 91 2.02 -5.94 -24.09
N GLN A 92 0.70 -5.76 -24.29
CA GLN A 92 -0.21 -5.26 -23.26
C GLN A 92 -0.43 -6.29 -22.14
N ALA A 93 -0.59 -7.58 -22.47
CA ALA A 93 -0.69 -8.67 -21.49
C ALA A 93 0.61 -8.82 -20.70
N SER A 94 1.76 -8.74 -21.37
CA SER A 94 3.08 -8.75 -20.72
C SER A 94 3.28 -7.53 -19.81
N SER A 95 2.84 -6.34 -20.26
CA SER A 95 2.91 -5.11 -19.48
C SER A 95 1.99 -5.15 -18.25
N ASN A 96 0.73 -5.54 -18.43
CA ASN A 96 -0.24 -5.71 -17.36
C ASN A 96 0.23 -6.78 -16.36
N GLY A 97 0.81 -7.87 -16.84
CA GLY A 97 1.43 -8.91 -16.01
C GLY A 97 2.57 -8.36 -15.15
N ARG A 98 3.49 -7.58 -15.73
CA ARG A 98 4.57 -6.91 -14.98
C ARG A 98 4.04 -5.90 -13.95
N LEU A 99 3.00 -5.15 -14.30
CA LEU A 99 2.39 -4.16 -13.39
C LEU A 99 1.70 -4.85 -12.20
N ILE A 100 0.94 -5.92 -12.46
CA ILE A 100 0.30 -6.71 -11.41
C ILE A 100 1.35 -7.36 -10.52
N GLN A 101 2.40 -7.92 -11.11
CA GLN A 101 3.53 -8.52 -10.38
C GLN A 101 4.24 -7.49 -9.50
N GLY A 102 4.64 -6.34 -10.05
CA GLY A 102 5.33 -5.31 -9.27
C GLY A 102 4.47 -4.82 -8.09
N ASN A 103 3.17 -4.66 -8.31
CA ASN A 103 2.25 -4.22 -7.27
C ASN A 103 1.99 -5.28 -6.20
N ILE A 104 1.79 -6.55 -6.57
CA ILE A 104 1.50 -7.61 -5.59
C ILE A 104 2.71 -7.86 -4.70
N SER A 105 3.91 -7.89 -5.29
CA SER A 105 5.15 -8.07 -4.56
C SER A 105 5.35 -6.91 -3.58
N LYS A 106 5.11 -5.66 -4.02
CA LYS A 106 5.24 -4.45 -3.19
C LYS A 106 4.36 -4.54 -1.94
N ARG A 107 3.10 -4.92 -2.14
CA ARG A 107 2.12 -5.05 -1.06
C ARG A 107 2.49 -6.18 -0.10
N LEU A 108 2.88 -7.34 -0.61
CA LEU A 108 3.32 -8.47 0.22
C LEU A 108 4.55 -8.13 1.06
N GLY A 109 5.55 -7.47 0.47
CA GLY A 109 6.74 -7.04 1.21
C GLY A 109 6.41 -6.13 2.39
N LEU A 110 5.50 -5.16 2.18
CA LEU A 110 5.03 -4.28 3.25
C LEU A 110 4.28 -5.02 4.36
N LEU A 111 3.48 -6.04 4.02
CA LEU A 111 2.77 -6.85 5.01
C LEU A 111 3.75 -7.64 5.90
N PHE A 112 4.72 -8.33 5.29
CA PHE A 112 5.73 -9.06 6.05
C PHE A 112 6.55 -8.12 6.94
N GLN A 113 7.00 -6.98 6.41
CA GLN A 113 7.70 -5.98 7.19
C GLN A 113 6.86 -5.46 8.36
N GLY A 114 5.60 -5.10 8.12
CA GLY A 114 4.68 -4.61 9.15
C GLY A 114 4.46 -5.63 10.26
N THR A 115 4.19 -6.89 9.92
CA THR A 115 4.01 -7.97 10.91
C THR A 115 5.27 -8.23 11.73
N SER A 116 6.45 -8.21 11.11
CA SER A 116 7.71 -8.40 11.83
C SER A 116 7.97 -7.28 12.82
N ILE A 117 7.81 -6.01 12.39
CA ILE A 117 8.00 -4.85 13.26
C ILE A 117 7.00 -4.90 14.43
N PHE A 118 5.75 -5.26 14.16
CA PHE A 118 4.71 -5.38 15.18
C PHE A 118 5.08 -6.41 16.26
N ILE A 119 5.47 -7.63 15.86
CA ILE A 119 5.84 -8.70 16.81
C ILE A 119 7.06 -8.29 17.63
N THR A 120 8.07 -7.72 16.99
CA THR A 120 9.29 -7.26 17.66
C THR A 120 8.99 -6.14 18.67
N ALA A 121 8.27 -5.09 18.25
CA ALA A 121 7.92 -3.97 19.12
C ALA A 121 7.03 -4.40 20.29
N PHE A 122 6.05 -5.27 20.04
CA PHE A 122 5.18 -5.83 21.08
C PHE A 122 5.99 -6.59 22.13
N THR A 123 6.89 -7.48 21.69
CA THR A 123 7.73 -8.29 22.58
C THR A 123 8.63 -7.41 23.45
N ILE A 124 9.30 -6.41 22.85
CA ILE A 124 10.18 -5.49 23.59
C ILE A 124 9.37 -4.70 24.63
N THR A 125 8.25 -4.09 24.22
CA THR A 125 7.44 -3.24 25.12
C THR A 125 6.91 -4.05 26.31
N PHE A 126 6.51 -5.29 26.07
CA PHE A 126 6.02 -6.20 27.11
C PHE A 126 7.11 -6.57 28.15
N ILE A 127 8.36 -6.76 27.70
CA ILE A 127 9.49 -7.10 28.58
C ILE A 127 9.86 -5.91 29.48
N PHE A 128 9.92 -4.69 28.95
CA PHE A 128 10.38 -3.53 29.71
C PHE A 128 9.30 -2.97 30.66
N GLN A 129 8.04 -2.87 30.21
CA GLN A 129 6.97 -2.21 30.97
C GLN A 129 5.61 -2.89 30.72
N TRP A 130 5.41 -4.07 31.31
CA TRP A 130 4.18 -4.86 31.14
C TRP A 130 2.91 -4.13 31.61
N LYS A 131 3.00 -3.28 32.64
CA LYS A 131 1.87 -2.50 33.17
C LYS A 131 1.37 -1.42 32.20
N LEU A 132 2.27 -0.65 31.59
CA LEU A 132 1.92 0.40 30.62
C LEU A 132 1.42 -0.20 29.30
N THR A 133 1.99 -1.34 28.89
CA THR A 133 1.58 -2.05 27.67
C THR A 133 0.13 -2.55 27.76
N LEU A 134 -0.30 -3.07 28.92
CA LEU A 134 -1.69 -3.50 29.13
C LEU A 134 -2.69 -2.34 29.05
N ILE A 135 -2.33 -1.17 29.58
CA ILE A 135 -3.16 0.04 29.52
C ILE A 135 -3.28 0.51 28.07
N TYR A 136 -2.18 0.51 27.32
CA TYR A 136 -2.20 0.82 25.88
C TYR A 136 -3.04 -0.16 25.07
N LEU A 137 -3.03 -1.46 25.42
CA LEU A 137 -3.85 -2.46 24.73
C LEU A 137 -5.36 -2.27 24.98
N CYS A 138 -5.74 -1.80 26.17
CA CYS A 138 -7.13 -1.45 26.49
C CYS A 138 -7.59 -0.11 25.89
N ILE A 139 -6.69 0.87 25.78
CA ILE A 139 -7.00 2.20 25.24
C ILE A 139 -6.86 2.22 23.71
N ALA A 140 -6.11 1.26 23.13
CA ALA A 140 -5.97 1.13 21.70
C ALA A 140 -7.36 1.18 21.05
N PRO A 141 -7.61 2.08 20.10
CA PRO A 141 -8.90 2.20 19.44
C PRO A 141 -9.14 1.04 18.46
N ALA A 142 -8.70 -0.19 18.79
CA ALA A 142 -8.86 -1.39 17.98
C ALA A 142 -10.33 -1.65 17.57
N PRO A 143 -11.34 -1.49 18.46
CA PRO A 143 -12.74 -1.66 18.04
C PRO A 143 -13.21 -0.53 17.11
N LEU A 144 -12.74 0.70 17.35
CA LEU A 144 -13.08 1.88 16.56
C LEU A 144 -12.48 1.79 15.15
N ASN A 145 -11.22 1.38 15.03
CA ASN A 145 -10.52 1.19 13.77
C ASN A 145 -11.14 0.06 12.92
N GLY A 146 -11.61 -1.03 13.55
CA GLY A 146 -12.30 -2.11 12.83
C GLY A 146 -13.63 -1.65 12.22
N ALA A 147 -14.45 -0.92 12.99
CA ALA A 147 -15.71 -0.36 12.50
C ALA A 147 -15.47 0.73 11.42
N ALA A 148 -14.46 1.58 11.62
CA ALA A 148 -14.01 2.57 10.65
C ALA A 148 -13.67 1.94 9.30
N ALA A 149 -12.87 0.88 9.32
CA ALA A 149 -12.42 0.20 8.12
C ALA A 149 -13.59 -0.38 7.32
N GLY A 150 -14.61 -0.93 7.99
CA GLY A 150 -15.82 -1.41 7.32
C GLY A 150 -16.62 -0.30 6.64
N ILE A 151 -16.78 0.84 7.32
CA ILE A 151 -17.48 2.01 6.78
C ILE A 151 -16.70 2.62 5.59
N MET A 152 -15.37 2.72 5.72
CA MET A 152 -14.50 3.20 4.64
C MET A 152 -14.51 2.25 3.44
N ALA A 153 -14.52 0.94 3.65
CA ALA A 153 -14.58 -0.03 2.56
C ALA A 153 -15.90 0.08 1.77
N GLY A 154 -17.03 0.30 2.44
CA GLY A 154 -18.32 0.54 1.77
C GLY A 154 -18.33 1.84 0.96
N HIS A 155 -17.75 2.91 1.51
CA HIS A 155 -17.60 4.17 0.79
C HIS A 155 -16.66 4.08 -0.41
N GLU A 156 -15.57 3.31 -0.29
CA GLU A 156 -14.65 3.05 -1.40
C GLU A 156 -15.35 2.31 -2.55
N THR A 157 -16.22 1.33 -2.26
CA THR A 157 -17.00 0.65 -3.30
C THR A 157 -17.95 1.59 -4.03
N ASP A 158 -18.61 2.50 -3.31
CA ASP A 158 -19.52 3.49 -3.90
C ASP A 158 -18.76 4.47 -4.83
N ILE A 159 -17.58 4.94 -4.39
CA ILE A 159 -16.71 5.78 -5.20
C ILE A 159 -16.25 5.03 -6.46
N LEU A 160 -15.86 3.77 -6.32
CA LEU A 160 -15.34 2.96 -7.41
C LEU A 160 -16.41 2.74 -8.48
N GLU A 161 -17.67 2.56 -8.08
CA GLU A 161 -18.81 2.46 -9.01
C GLU A 161 -18.97 3.77 -9.80
N ILE A 162 -18.98 4.93 -9.13
CA ILE A 162 -19.11 6.25 -9.78
C ILE A 162 -17.96 6.48 -10.77
N HIS A 163 -16.72 6.16 -10.37
CA HIS A 163 -15.56 6.28 -11.25
C HIS A 163 -15.61 5.32 -12.43
N SER A 164 -16.09 4.07 -12.25
CA SER A 164 -16.24 3.13 -13.36
C SER A 164 -17.22 3.65 -14.43
N ARG A 165 -18.30 4.31 -13.99
CA ARG A 165 -19.29 4.91 -14.88
C ARG A 165 -18.76 6.15 -15.60
N ASP A 166 -17.99 6.98 -14.90
CA ASP A 166 -17.33 8.15 -15.51
C ASP A 166 -16.26 7.74 -16.53
N ASN A 167 -15.48 6.71 -16.20
CA ASN A 167 -14.45 6.16 -17.08
C ASN A 167 -15.06 5.58 -18.36
N SER A 168 -16.11 4.77 -18.26
CA SER A 168 -16.78 4.20 -19.44
C SER A 168 -17.44 5.27 -20.33
N PHE A 169 -17.99 6.33 -19.72
CA PHE A 169 -18.49 7.48 -20.46
C PHE A 169 -17.36 8.21 -21.20
N THR A 170 -16.25 8.49 -20.51
CA THR A 170 -15.06 9.15 -21.09
C THR A 170 -14.43 8.32 -22.20
N GLU A 171 -14.38 6.99 -22.05
CA GLU A 171 -13.89 6.07 -23.07
C GLU A 171 -14.76 6.12 -24.34
N SER A 172 -16.09 6.15 -24.18
CA SER A 172 -17.03 6.30 -25.30
C SER A 172 -16.83 7.62 -26.07
N ILE A 173 -16.53 8.69 -25.33
CA ILE A 173 -16.21 10.01 -25.87
C ILE A 173 -14.89 9.97 -26.64
N LEU A 174 -13.85 9.38 -26.04
CA LEU A 174 -12.51 9.30 -26.62
C LEU A 174 -12.52 8.49 -27.91
N SER A 175 -13.23 7.36 -27.92
CA SER A 175 -13.45 6.54 -29.10
C SER A 175 -14.17 7.31 -30.23
N SER A 176 -15.11 8.18 -29.86
CA SER A 176 -15.93 8.97 -30.80
C SER A 176 -15.41 10.39 -31.05
N ALA A 177 -14.16 10.70 -30.71
CA ALA A 177 -13.64 12.08 -30.70
C ALA A 177 -13.78 12.81 -32.05
N ARG A 178 -13.57 12.10 -33.18
CA ARG A 178 -13.73 12.66 -34.53
C ARG A 178 -15.18 13.03 -34.85
N ILE A 179 -16.13 12.21 -34.41
CA ILE A 179 -17.57 12.43 -34.60
C ILE A 179 -18.01 13.64 -33.76
N ILE A 180 -17.57 13.72 -32.51
CA ILE A 180 -17.91 14.84 -31.62
C ILE A 180 -17.40 16.17 -32.18
N HIS A 181 -16.22 16.18 -32.79
CA HIS A 181 -15.71 17.36 -33.47
C HIS A 181 -16.50 17.70 -34.73
N ALA A 182 -16.86 16.70 -35.56
CA ALA A 182 -17.62 16.92 -36.80
C ALA A 182 -19.05 17.45 -36.57
N PHE A 183 -19.69 17.08 -35.45
CA PHE A 183 -21.03 17.52 -35.08
C PHE A 183 -21.04 18.66 -34.05
N GLU A 184 -19.88 19.23 -33.70
CA GLU A 184 -19.72 20.29 -32.69
C GLU A 184 -20.44 20.00 -31.34
N MET A 185 -20.51 18.74 -30.92
CA MET A 185 -21.28 18.33 -29.73
C MET A 185 -20.53 18.55 -28.40
N ARG A 186 -19.40 19.26 -28.40
CA ARG A 186 -18.48 19.40 -27.27
C ARG A 186 -19.16 19.99 -26.03
N ASP A 187 -19.95 21.05 -26.19
CA ASP A 187 -20.60 21.75 -25.08
C ASP A 187 -21.68 20.90 -24.40
N ARG A 188 -22.47 20.17 -25.19
CA ARG A 188 -23.50 19.24 -24.67
C ARG A 188 -22.87 18.12 -23.87
N LEU A 189 -21.72 17.63 -24.32
CA LEU A 189 -21.00 16.53 -23.70
C LEU A 189 -20.28 16.97 -22.42
N SER A 190 -19.67 18.15 -22.44
CA SER A 190 -19.08 18.79 -21.25
C SER A 190 -20.11 18.95 -20.15
N ARG A 191 -21.30 19.48 -20.47
CA ARG A 191 -22.40 19.62 -19.49
C ARG A 191 -22.84 18.28 -18.91
N LYS A 192 -22.76 17.20 -19.69
CA LYS A 192 -23.09 15.85 -19.20
C LYS A 192 -21.99 15.29 -18.31
N TYR A 193 -20.72 15.60 -18.59
CA TYR A 193 -19.57 15.28 -17.73
C TYR A 193 -19.66 16.02 -16.38
N ASP A 194 -20.06 17.29 -16.38
CA ASP A 194 -20.26 18.08 -15.15
C ASP A 194 -21.25 17.44 -14.17
N ILE A 195 -22.27 16.73 -14.67
CA ILE A 195 -23.23 16.01 -13.83
C ILE A 195 -22.53 14.84 -13.09
N TYR A 196 -21.67 14.09 -13.79
CA TYR A 196 -20.89 13.01 -13.19
C TYR A 196 -19.90 13.55 -12.16
N LEU A 197 -19.21 14.66 -12.47
CA LEU A 197 -18.31 15.33 -11.53
C LEU A 197 -19.03 15.87 -10.30
N THR A 198 -20.20 16.47 -10.46
CA THR A 198 -20.99 17.01 -9.33
C THR A 198 -21.46 15.89 -8.41
N ASN A 199 -21.86 14.75 -8.98
CA ASN A 199 -22.25 13.57 -8.22
C ASN A 199 -21.04 12.98 -7.46
N ALA A 200 -19.89 12.84 -8.13
CA ALA A 200 -18.65 12.38 -7.49
C ALA A 200 -18.20 13.32 -6.35
N HIS A 201 -18.31 14.63 -6.56
CA HIS A 201 -17.98 15.63 -5.54
C HIS A 201 -18.88 15.53 -4.31
N HIS A 202 -20.19 15.32 -4.49
CA HIS A 202 -21.11 15.18 -3.36
C HIS A 202 -20.81 13.94 -2.51
N VAL A 203 -20.56 12.80 -3.16
CA VAL A 203 -20.19 11.55 -2.48
C VAL A 203 -18.82 11.68 -1.80
N GLY A 204 -17.84 12.24 -2.50
CA GLY A 204 -16.50 12.48 -1.94
C GLY A 204 -16.50 13.42 -0.73
N ASN A 205 -17.33 14.48 -0.74
CA ASN A 205 -17.43 15.41 0.38
C ASN A 205 -17.98 14.74 1.65
N LYS A 206 -18.94 13.83 1.51
CA LYS A 206 -19.49 13.08 2.65
C LYS A 206 -18.44 12.18 3.29
N ILE A 207 -17.60 11.56 2.47
CA ILE A 207 -16.51 10.69 2.91
C ILE A 207 -15.43 11.51 3.63
N SER A 208 -15.09 12.68 3.11
CA SER A 208 -14.16 13.61 3.76
C SER A 208 -14.60 13.98 5.18
N SER A 209 -15.90 14.25 5.38
CA SER A 209 -16.44 14.55 6.71
C SER A 209 -16.31 13.36 7.67
N HIS A 210 -16.69 12.16 7.25
CA HIS A 210 -16.57 10.96 8.08
C HIS A 210 -15.11 10.65 8.43
N PHE A 211 -14.21 10.71 7.46
CA PHE A 211 -12.79 10.47 7.65
C PHE A 211 -12.14 11.49 8.62
N GLY A 212 -12.49 12.77 8.48
CA GLY A 212 -11.98 13.83 9.36
C GLY A 212 -12.36 13.62 10.83
N THR A 213 -13.61 13.22 11.11
CA THR A 213 -14.04 12.93 12.48
C THR A 213 -13.33 11.71 13.08
N LEU A 214 -13.08 10.69 12.26
CA LEU A 214 -12.39 9.49 12.69
C LEU A 214 -10.94 9.77 13.09
N LEU A 215 -10.24 10.48 12.21
CA LEU A 215 -8.84 10.83 12.37
C LEU A 215 -8.62 11.71 13.61
N LEU A 216 -9.50 12.69 13.83
CA LEU A 216 -9.44 13.56 15.01
C LEU A 216 -9.64 12.76 16.31
N GLY A 217 -10.57 11.80 16.31
CA GLY A 217 -10.82 10.91 17.45
C GLY A 217 -9.61 10.05 17.79
N GLU A 218 -8.96 9.48 16.79
CA GLU A 218 -7.76 8.65 16.97
C GLU A 218 -6.59 9.47 17.54
N TYR A 219 -6.30 10.63 16.97
CA TYR A 219 -5.24 11.50 17.49
C TYR A 219 -5.53 11.99 18.91
N CYS A 220 -6.79 12.29 19.24
CA CYS A 220 -7.18 12.66 20.61
C CYS A 220 -6.85 11.54 21.61
N ILE A 221 -7.21 10.29 21.28
CA ILE A 221 -6.93 9.12 22.13
C ILE A 221 -5.42 8.93 22.31
N VAL A 222 -4.64 9.10 21.25
CA VAL A 222 -3.17 8.99 21.30
C VAL A 222 -2.56 10.05 22.23
N TYR A 223 -2.98 11.32 22.14
CA TYR A 223 -2.46 12.38 23.00
C TYR A 223 -2.88 12.20 24.47
N LEU A 224 -4.10 11.72 24.74
CA LEU A 224 -4.52 11.35 26.10
C LEU A 224 -3.68 10.19 26.64
N GLY A 225 -3.37 9.20 25.79
CA GLY A 225 -2.48 8.08 26.12
C GLY A 225 -1.07 8.55 26.51
N TYR A 226 -0.50 9.52 25.79
CA TYR A 226 0.77 10.14 26.17
C TYR A 226 0.67 10.86 27.52
N GLY A 227 -0.40 11.61 27.78
CA GLY A 227 -0.63 12.27 29.07
C GLY A 227 -0.71 11.29 30.24
N LEU A 228 -1.44 10.18 30.08
CA LEU A 228 -1.54 9.10 31.08
C LEU A 228 -0.19 8.41 31.32
N ALA A 229 0.60 8.20 30.26
CA ALA A 229 1.93 7.62 30.38
C ALA A 229 2.88 8.52 31.20
N PHE A 230 2.82 9.84 31.00
CA PHE A 230 3.58 10.78 31.84
C PHE A 230 3.11 10.77 33.29
N TRP A 231 1.80 10.66 33.55
CA TRP A 231 1.28 10.62 34.91
C TRP A 231 1.71 9.38 35.70
N GLN A 232 1.79 8.21 35.04
CA GLN A 232 2.29 6.97 35.66
C GLN A 232 3.82 6.88 35.71
N GLY A 233 4.52 7.70 34.91
CA GLY A 233 5.97 7.76 34.87
C GLY A 233 6.59 8.74 35.89
N ILE A 234 5.80 9.64 36.47
CA ILE A 234 6.17 10.54 37.57
C ILE A 234 6.08 9.82 38.93
#